data_AF-A0A849SC61-F1
#
_entry.id   AF-A0A849SC61-F1
#
_cell.length_a   1.000
_cell.length_b   1.000
_cell.length_c   1.000
_cell.angle_alpha   90.00
_cell.angle_beta   90.00
_cell.angle_gamma   90.00
#
_symmetry.space_group_name_H-M   'P 1'
#
loop_
_entity.id
_entity.type
_entity.pdbx_description
1 polymer ?
#
loop_
_entity_poly.entity_id
_entity_poly.type
_entity_poly.pdbx_seq_one_letter_code
_entity_poly.pdbx_strand_id
1 'polypeptide(L)'
;MRVGTLSQLWRYPVKSMGGERLDTAALSLRGIPGDRGWAVFDESRSGVTTAKRLPPLRACRARYPSEPDSRLGSPPAEITLPDGTMVSTDSAEATLRLGELLGRAVSLCPLGPAGSEAAPRITAAGESPDTIRALMGILPGEPEADLSAFTPERLRLLRHGNFFDAYSIHLITRTTLRTLSRLAPESDWDERRFRANLLVESDDDGYPELAWVGRRLRVGTALIEVVMGCPRCVMVTLPEDDLPQDHRIMRTLVRETRHTAGIYASVVEEGGVREGDPVEVLD
;
A
#
# COMPACT_ATOMS: atom_id res chain seq x y z
N MET A 1 -7.38 16.47 19.64
CA MET A 1 -7.51 17.64 18.73
C MET A 1 -7.91 17.16 17.35
N ARG A 2 -8.98 17.69 16.74
CA ARG A 2 -9.34 17.36 15.35
C ARG A 2 -8.29 17.92 14.39
N VAL A 3 -7.86 17.12 13.42
CA VAL A 3 -6.86 17.48 12.39
C VAL A 3 -7.34 17.26 10.96
N GLY A 4 -8.54 16.70 10.80
CA GLY A 4 -9.13 16.49 9.49
C GLY A 4 -10.36 15.61 9.52
N THR A 5 -10.70 15.11 8.34
CA THR A 5 -11.83 14.22 8.08
C THR A 5 -11.40 13.11 7.13
N LEU A 6 -11.81 11.87 7.39
CA LEU A 6 -11.59 10.76 6.48
C LEU A 6 -12.41 11.00 5.20
N SER A 7 -11.74 11.25 4.08
CA SER A 7 -12.38 11.61 2.82
C SER A 7 -12.57 10.43 1.87
N GLN A 8 -11.70 9.41 1.96
CA GLN A 8 -11.85 8.15 1.23
C GLN A 8 -11.23 7.00 2.01
N LEU A 9 -11.78 5.82 1.79
CA LEU A 9 -11.31 4.55 2.36
C LEU A 9 -11.11 3.53 1.25
N TRP A 10 -9.99 2.81 1.29
CA TRP A 10 -9.58 1.87 0.24
C TRP A 10 -9.02 0.57 0.81
N ARG A 11 -9.30 -0.51 0.08
CA ARG A 11 -8.72 -1.84 0.26
C ARG A 11 -8.07 -2.30 -1.04
N TYR A 12 -6.95 -3.00 -0.94
CA TYR A 12 -6.16 -3.55 -2.04
C TYR A 12 -6.01 -5.06 -1.87
N PRO A 13 -6.98 -5.88 -2.30
CA PRO A 13 -6.98 -7.32 -2.03
C PRO A 13 -5.72 -8.06 -2.48
N VAL A 14 -5.17 -7.69 -3.64
CA VAL A 14 -3.97 -8.29 -4.22
C VAL A 14 -2.82 -7.28 -4.20
N LYS A 15 -1.66 -7.69 -3.67
CA LYS A 15 -0.45 -6.86 -3.61
C LYS A 15 -0.09 -6.36 -5.01
N SER A 16 0.16 -5.04 -5.10
CA SER A 16 0.54 -4.30 -6.31
C SER A 16 -0.58 -3.97 -7.31
N MET A 17 -1.74 -4.62 -7.23
CA MET A 17 -2.90 -4.34 -8.10
C MET A 17 -3.75 -3.20 -7.55
N GLY A 18 -4.46 -2.48 -8.42
CA GLY A 18 -5.46 -1.49 -8.02
C GLY A 18 -6.51 -2.10 -7.07
N GLY A 19 -7.09 -1.26 -6.22
CA GLY A 19 -7.99 -1.69 -5.15
C GLY A 19 -9.46 -1.35 -5.39
N GLU A 20 -10.24 -1.45 -4.33
CA GLU A 20 -11.64 -1.07 -4.23
C GLU A 20 -11.82 0.05 -3.20
N ARG A 21 -12.72 0.98 -3.49
CA ARG A 21 -13.16 2.00 -2.55
C ARG A 21 -14.24 1.40 -1.64
N LEU A 22 -14.17 1.72 -0.36
CA LEU A 22 -15.14 1.29 0.65
C LEU A 22 -15.82 2.50 1.25
N ASP A 23 -17.12 2.41 1.54
CA ASP A 23 -17.83 3.44 2.30
C ASP A 23 -17.53 3.34 3.80
N THR A 24 -17.32 2.11 4.27
CA THR A 24 -17.04 1.76 5.67
C THR A 24 -16.08 0.57 5.75
N ALA A 25 -15.32 0.46 6.84
CA ALA A 25 -14.57 -0.76 7.18
C ALA A 25 -14.46 -0.95 8.69
N ALA A 26 -14.30 -2.19 9.11
CA ALA A 26 -13.79 -2.52 10.43
C ALA A 26 -12.25 -2.51 10.39
N LEU A 27 -11.60 -1.71 11.23
CA LEU A 27 -10.17 -1.79 11.45
C LEU A 27 -9.93 -2.83 12.55
N SER A 28 -9.36 -3.98 12.15
CA SER A 28 -8.84 -4.98 13.09
C SER A 28 -7.42 -4.64 13.51
N LEU A 29 -6.86 -5.33 14.51
CA LEU A 29 -5.44 -5.19 14.86
C LEU A 29 -4.49 -5.48 13.68
N ARG A 30 -4.98 -6.18 12.65
CA ARG A 30 -4.24 -6.49 11.41
C ARG A 30 -4.45 -5.47 10.29
N GLY A 31 -5.19 -4.40 10.53
CA GLY A 31 -5.63 -3.43 9.52
C GLY A 31 -7.03 -3.76 8.98
N ILE A 32 -7.27 -3.35 7.73
CA ILE A 32 -8.52 -3.62 7.02
C ILE A 32 -8.59 -5.10 6.61
N PRO A 33 -9.65 -5.85 6.97
CA PRO A 33 -9.84 -7.24 6.55
C PRO A 33 -9.70 -7.42 5.03
N GLY A 34 -8.89 -8.40 4.64
CA GLY A 34 -8.60 -8.73 3.25
C GLY A 34 -7.62 -7.80 2.54
N ASP A 35 -7.18 -6.69 3.16
CA ASP A 35 -6.19 -5.81 2.55
C ASP A 35 -4.84 -6.52 2.37
N ARG A 36 -4.37 -6.58 1.12
CA ARG A 36 -3.20 -7.35 0.67
C ARG A 36 -3.22 -8.79 1.18
N GLY A 37 -4.40 -9.40 1.13
CA GLY A 37 -4.63 -10.82 1.43
C GLY A 37 -4.07 -11.78 0.37
N TRP A 38 -3.76 -11.29 -0.82
CA TRP A 38 -3.17 -12.09 -1.89
C TRP A 38 -1.91 -11.44 -2.44
N ALA A 39 -1.01 -12.26 -2.99
CA ALA A 39 0.14 -11.78 -3.73
C ALA A 39 0.49 -12.69 -4.90
N VAL A 40 1.17 -12.12 -5.89
CA VAL A 40 1.74 -12.87 -7.01
C VAL A 40 3.11 -13.40 -6.61
N PHE A 41 3.29 -14.70 -6.79
CA PHE A 41 4.54 -15.41 -6.62
C PHE A 41 5.19 -15.63 -7.99
N ASP A 42 6.45 -15.21 -8.11
CA ASP A 42 7.26 -15.41 -9.32
C ASP A 42 8.02 -16.72 -9.18
N GLU A 43 7.62 -17.74 -9.94
CA GLU A 43 8.18 -19.09 -9.88
C GLU A 43 9.66 -19.10 -10.27
N SER A 44 10.08 -18.21 -11.17
CA SER A 44 11.47 -18.12 -11.61
C SER A 44 12.41 -17.61 -10.52
N ARG A 45 11.86 -16.92 -9.52
CA ARG A 45 12.59 -16.31 -8.41
C ARG A 45 12.29 -16.96 -7.07
N SER A 46 11.38 -17.93 -7.04
CA SER A 46 10.90 -18.58 -5.84
C SER A 46 10.50 -17.59 -4.74
N GLY A 47 9.71 -16.56 -5.08
CA GLY A 47 9.26 -15.58 -4.09
C GLY A 47 8.16 -14.64 -4.54
N VAL A 48 7.56 -13.96 -3.57
CA VAL A 48 6.56 -12.92 -3.86
C VAL A 48 7.21 -11.78 -4.62
N THR A 49 6.57 -11.36 -5.70
CA THR A 49 7.01 -10.25 -6.53
C THR A 49 6.15 -9.00 -6.30
N THR A 50 6.56 -7.89 -6.91
CA THR A 50 5.83 -6.61 -6.83
C THR A 50 5.81 -5.95 -8.21
N ALA A 51 4.95 -4.96 -8.40
CA ALA A 51 4.94 -4.24 -9.68
C ALA A 51 6.23 -3.43 -9.94
N LYS A 52 7.13 -3.27 -8.95
CA LYS A 52 8.48 -2.73 -9.20
C LYS A 52 9.25 -3.58 -10.20
N ARG A 53 8.97 -4.89 -10.23
CA ARG A 53 9.59 -5.86 -11.16
C ARG A 53 8.66 -6.26 -12.30
N LEU A 54 7.37 -6.37 -12.00
CA LEU A 54 6.34 -6.72 -12.99
C LEU A 54 5.31 -5.58 -13.09
N PRO A 55 5.65 -4.44 -13.72
CA PRO A 55 4.77 -3.28 -13.83
C PRO A 55 3.33 -3.56 -14.32
N PRO A 56 3.07 -4.51 -15.24
CA PRO A 56 1.71 -4.78 -15.71
C PRO A 56 0.71 -5.15 -14.60
N LEU A 57 1.18 -5.58 -13.42
CA LEU A 57 0.32 -5.78 -12.24
C LEU A 57 -0.46 -4.51 -11.84
N ARG A 58 0.06 -3.31 -12.15
CA ARG A 58 -0.63 -2.04 -11.85
C ARG A 58 -1.84 -1.78 -12.72
N ALA A 59 -1.95 -2.46 -13.85
CA ALA A 59 -3.11 -2.38 -14.73
C ALA A 59 -4.23 -3.37 -14.34
N CYS A 60 -3.96 -4.28 -13.40
CA CYS A 60 -4.99 -5.14 -12.82
C CYS A 60 -5.65 -4.47 -11.61
N ARG A 61 -6.92 -4.77 -11.37
CA ARG A 61 -7.64 -4.37 -10.17
C ARG A 61 -8.18 -5.58 -9.44
N ALA A 62 -8.30 -5.50 -8.12
CA ALA A 62 -8.92 -6.55 -7.34
C ALA A 62 -9.94 -5.99 -6.34
N ARG A 63 -10.99 -6.77 -6.10
CA ARG A 63 -12.01 -6.51 -5.08
C ARG A 63 -12.47 -7.82 -4.44
N TYR A 64 -13.09 -7.75 -3.27
CA TYR A 64 -13.84 -8.87 -2.74
C TYR A 64 -15.34 -8.75 -3.10
N PRO A 65 -15.98 -9.85 -3.55
CA PRO A 65 -17.42 -9.85 -3.79
C PRO A 65 -18.25 -9.82 -2.49
N SER A 66 -17.63 -10.10 -1.34
CA SER A 66 -18.25 -10.06 -0.02
C SER A 66 -17.20 -9.68 1.02
N GLU A 67 -17.62 -9.03 2.10
CA GLU A 67 -16.69 -8.52 3.11
C GLU A 67 -15.89 -9.66 3.77
N PRO A 68 -14.54 -9.63 3.72
CA PRO A 68 -13.70 -10.65 4.32
C PRO A 68 -13.79 -10.67 5.86
N ASP A 69 -13.76 -11.86 6.45
CA ASP A 69 -13.63 -12.04 7.90
C ASP A 69 -12.15 -12.04 8.30
N SER A 70 -11.74 -11.11 9.17
CA SER A 70 -10.35 -10.98 9.65
C SER A 70 -9.82 -12.19 10.41
N ARG A 71 -10.70 -13.08 10.88
CA ARG A 71 -10.33 -14.29 11.62
C ARG A 71 -9.97 -15.46 10.69
N LEU A 72 -10.39 -15.39 9.44
CA LEU A 72 -10.15 -16.43 8.44
C LEU A 72 -8.90 -16.13 7.61
N GLY A 73 -8.46 -17.10 6.80
CA GLY A 73 -7.50 -16.84 5.72
C GLY A 73 -8.11 -15.92 4.65
N SER A 74 -7.32 -15.52 3.66
CA SER A 74 -7.85 -14.67 2.60
C SER A 74 -8.86 -15.43 1.73
N PRO A 75 -10.14 -14.99 1.66
CA PRO A 75 -11.10 -15.61 0.76
C PRO A 75 -10.71 -15.32 -0.70
N PRO A 76 -11.31 -15.99 -1.68
CA PRO A 76 -11.10 -15.65 -3.08
C PRO A 76 -11.48 -14.18 -3.37
N ALA A 77 -10.58 -13.46 -4.03
CA ALA A 77 -10.84 -12.14 -4.56
C ALA A 77 -11.10 -12.23 -6.07
N GLU A 78 -11.77 -11.23 -6.61
CA GLU A 78 -11.99 -11.09 -8.04
C GLU A 78 -10.96 -10.12 -8.62
N ILE A 79 -10.23 -10.55 -9.64
CA ILE A 79 -9.26 -9.75 -10.39
C ILE A 79 -9.89 -9.34 -11.72
N THR A 80 -9.90 -8.04 -12.01
CA THR A 80 -10.14 -7.50 -13.35
C THR A 80 -8.81 -7.24 -14.04
N LEU A 81 -8.60 -7.87 -15.19
CA LEU A 81 -7.41 -7.72 -16.03
C LEU A 81 -7.53 -6.49 -16.95
N PRO A 82 -6.43 -6.04 -17.59
CA PRO A 82 -6.45 -4.85 -18.43
C PRO A 82 -7.38 -4.94 -19.66
N ASP A 83 -7.70 -6.15 -20.11
CA ASP A 83 -8.64 -6.41 -21.21
C ASP A 83 -10.11 -6.47 -20.75
N GLY A 84 -10.37 -6.25 -19.46
CA GLY A 84 -11.69 -6.33 -18.83
C GLY A 84 -12.10 -7.73 -18.38
N THR A 85 -11.30 -8.76 -18.65
CA THR A 85 -11.58 -10.13 -18.19
C THR A 85 -11.57 -10.18 -16.66
N MET A 86 -12.53 -10.90 -16.08
CA MET A 86 -12.66 -11.08 -14.64
C MET A 86 -12.36 -12.53 -14.26
N VAL A 87 -11.46 -12.74 -13.30
CA VAL A 87 -11.02 -14.07 -12.83
C VAL A 87 -10.96 -14.11 -11.30
N SER A 88 -11.23 -15.27 -10.69
CA SER A 88 -11.11 -15.47 -9.25
C SER A 88 -9.70 -15.88 -8.85
N THR A 89 -9.16 -15.38 -7.73
CA THR A 89 -7.78 -15.67 -7.29
C THR A 89 -7.49 -17.14 -7.00
N ASP A 90 -8.52 -17.95 -6.73
CA ASP A 90 -8.42 -19.38 -6.49
C ASP A 90 -8.58 -20.23 -7.76
N SER A 91 -8.78 -19.61 -8.92
CA SER A 91 -8.93 -20.32 -10.19
C SER A 91 -7.59 -20.55 -10.89
N ALA A 92 -7.47 -21.69 -11.57
CA ALA A 92 -6.32 -21.96 -12.44
C ALA A 92 -6.23 -20.95 -13.61
N GLU A 93 -7.38 -20.43 -14.05
CA GLU A 93 -7.46 -19.42 -15.10
C GLU A 93 -6.78 -18.11 -14.67
N ALA A 94 -6.95 -17.66 -13.42
CA ALA A 94 -6.28 -16.45 -12.95
C ALA A 94 -4.76 -16.56 -13.04
N THR A 95 -4.21 -17.71 -12.63
CA THR A 95 -2.77 -18.01 -12.75
C THR A 95 -2.31 -17.99 -14.21
N LEU A 96 -3.05 -18.64 -15.12
CA LEU A 96 -2.71 -18.66 -16.56
C LEU A 96 -2.72 -17.26 -17.16
N ARG A 97 -3.81 -16.50 -16.98
CA ARG A 97 -3.98 -15.17 -17.56
C ARG A 97 -2.99 -14.15 -17.01
N LEU A 98 -2.67 -14.23 -15.71
CA LEU A 98 -1.59 -13.42 -15.14
C LEU A 98 -0.24 -13.82 -15.71
N GLY A 99 0.03 -15.12 -15.91
CA GLY A 99 1.27 -15.57 -16.53
C GLY A 99 1.45 -15.05 -17.96
N GLU A 100 0.38 -15.07 -18.76
CA GLU A 100 0.31 -14.48 -20.10
C GLU A 100 0.58 -12.97 -20.07
N LEU A 101 -0.15 -12.23 -19.22
CA LEU A 101 -0.01 -10.77 -19.08
C LEU A 101 1.41 -10.37 -18.67
N LEU A 102 2.03 -11.12 -17.77
CA LEU A 102 3.33 -10.80 -17.18
C LEU A 102 4.50 -11.37 -17.99
N GLY A 103 4.23 -12.25 -18.96
CA GLY A 103 5.26 -12.98 -19.71
C GLY A 103 6.17 -13.82 -18.79
N ARG A 104 5.61 -14.37 -17.71
CA ARG A 104 6.33 -15.07 -16.63
C ARG A 104 5.48 -16.21 -16.06
N ALA A 105 6.13 -17.29 -15.64
CA ALA A 105 5.47 -18.29 -14.81
C ALA A 105 5.23 -17.70 -13.41
N VAL A 106 3.96 -17.57 -13.03
CA VAL A 106 3.55 -17.02 -11.74
C VAL A 106 2.48 -17.90 -11.10
N SER A 107 2.28 -17.73 -9.80
CA SER A 107 1.16 -18.29 -9.04
C SER A 107 0.53 -17.22 -8.15
N LEU A 108 -0.72 -17.43 -7.73
CA LEU A 108 -1.36 -16.61 -6.71
C LEU A 108 -1.26 -17.29 -5.35
N CYS A 109 -0.75 -16.56 -4.36
CA CYS A 109 -0.61 -17.05 -3.00
C CYS A 109 -1.58 -16.32 -2.08
N PRO A 110 -2.51 -17.04 -1.44
CA PRO A 110 -3.31 -16.47 -0.38
C PRO A 110 -2.45 -16.28 0.85
N LEU A 111 -2.86 -15.32 1.64
CA LEU A 111 -2.42 -15.23 3.01
C LEU A 111 -3.10 -16.31 3.84
N GLY A 112 -2.29 -17.05 4.60
CA GLY A 112 -2.79 -18.04 5.55
C GLY A 112 -3.61 -17.40 6.68
N PRO A 113 -4.27 -18.22 7.51
CA PRO A 113 -5.02 -17.74 8.67
C PRO A 113 -4.19 -16.88 9.61
N ALA A 114 -4.89 -16.11 10.44
CA ALA A 114 -4.29 -15.25 11.45
C ALA A 114 -3.21 -15.97 12.29
N GLY A 115 -1.95 -15.48 12.20
CA GLY A 115 -0.81 -16.03 12.95
C GLY A 115 -0.01 -17.10 12.22
N SER A 116 -0.40 -17.47 11.00
CA SER A 116 0.36 -18.39 10.14
C SER A 116 1.63 -17.72 9.59
N GLU A 117 2.76 -18.40 9.71
CA GLU A 117 4.03 -18.01 9.07
C GLU A 117 4.18 -18.59 7.64
N ALA A 118 3.23 -19.43 7.20
CA ALA A 118 3.35 -20.24 5.99
C ALA A 118 3.30 -19.44 4.67
N ALA A 119 2.85 -18.18 4.69
CA ALA A 119 2.77 -17.37 3.47
C ALA A 119 4.17 -17.07 2.92
N PRO A 120 4.42 -17.28 1.61
CA PRO A 120 5.69 -16.95 0.97
C PRO A 120 6.03 -15.46 1.12
N ARG A 121 7.31 -15.09 1.03
CA ARG A 121 7.75 -13.70 1.28
C ARG A 121 8.36 -13.06 0.07
N ILE A 122 8.41 -11.72 0.10
CA ILE A 122 9.17 -10.95 -0.87
C ILE A 122 10.62 -11.35 -0.70
N THR A 123 11.22 -11.83 -1.78
CA THR A 123 12.64 -12.18 -1.80
C THR A 123 13.45 -11.05 -2.43
N ALA A 124 14.48 -10.61 -1.71
CA ALA A 124 15.56 -9.80 -2.25
C ALA A 124 16.82 -10.66 -2.51
N ALA A 125 16.69 -11.99 -2.42
CA ALA A 125 17.83 -12.89 -2.65
C ALA A 125 18.39 -12.65 -4.06
N GLY A 126 19.72 -12.51 -4.13
CA GLY A 126 20.45 -12.26 -5.37
C GLY A 126 20.40 -10.82 -5.89
N GLU A 127 19.78 -9.88 -5.18
CA GLU A 127 19.74 -8.48 -5.59
C GLU A 127 21.01 -7.74 -5.17
N SER A 128 21.63 -7.03 -6.12
CA SER A 128 22.72 -6.11 -5.79
C SER A 128 22.18 -4.89 -5.04
N PRO A 129 23.02 -4.23 -4.22
CA PRO A 129 22.66 -2.97 -3.58
C PRO A 129 22.14 -1.92 -4.57
N ASP A 130 22.76 -1.82 -5.76
CA ASP A 130 22.34 -0.87 -6.80
C ASP A 130 20.94 -1.18 -7.34
N THR A 131 20.58 -2.45 -7.52
CA THR A 131 19.23 -2.81 -7.94
C THR A 131 18.21 -2.47 -6.85
N ILE A 132 18.55 -2.69 -5.57
CA ILE A 132 17.67 -2.31 -4.46
C ILE A 132 17.47 -0.79 -4.45
N ARG A 133 18.52 0.01 -4.60
CA ARG A 133 18.44 1.47 -4.68
C ARG A 133 17.58 1.92 -5.86
N ALA A 134 17.78 1.34 -7.03
CA ALA A 134 16.97 1.62 -8.21
C ALA A 134 15.48 1.30 -7.98
N LEU A 135 15.16 0.18 -7.32
CA LEU A 135 13.78 -0.19 -6.95
C LEU A 135 13.19 0.73 -5.88
N MET A 136 14.02 1.32 -5.01
CA MET A 136 13.63 2.39 -4.09
C MET A 136 13.53 3.75 -4.80
N GLY A 137 13.89 3.82 -6.07
CA GLY A 137 13.85 5.03 -6.86
C GLY A 137 14.95 6.01 -6.46
N ILE A 138 16.06 5.54 -5.90
CA ILE A 138 17.19 6.35 -5.43
C ILE A 138 18.26 6.38 -6.53
N LEU A 139 18.58 7.56 -7.04
CA LEU A 139 19.64 7.76 -8.04
C LEU A 139 21.03 7.86 -7.38
N PRO A 140 22.12 7.68 -8.16
CA PRO A 140 23.46 7.95 -7.69
C PRO A 140 23.58 9.38 -7.12
N GLY A 141 24.09 9.50 -5.89
CA GLY A 141 24.25 10.77 -5.19
C GLY A 141 23.01 11.29 -4.44
N GLU A 142 21.84 10.65 -4.59
CA GLU A 142 20.67 10.98 -3.77
C GLU A 142 20.79 10.37 -2.35
N PRO A 143 20.23 11.04 -1.32
CA PRO A 143 20.22 10.50 0.04
C PRO A 143 19.40 9.21 0.12
N GLU A 144 19.75 8.34 1.07
CA GLU A 144 18.94 7.14 1.34
C GLU A 144 17.59 7.51 1.98
N ALA A 145 16.59 6.66 1.75
CA ALA A 145 15.31 6.78 2.45
C ALA A 145 15.50 6.50 3.95
N ASP A 146 14.80 7.23 4.81
CA ASP A 146 14.81 6.94 6.24
C ASP A 146 14.02 5.65 6.52
N LEU A 147 14.77 4.58 6.79
CA LEU A 147 14.23 3.27 7.16
C LEU A 147 14.50 2.92 8.63
N SER A 148 14.91 3.89 9.45
CA SER A 148 15.32 3.65 10.85
C SER A 148 14.22 3.03 11.71
N ALA A 149 12.96 3.34 11.43
CA ALA A 149 11.80 2.78 12.12
C ALA A 149 11.50 1.31 11.76
N PHE A 150 12.19 0.73 10.76
CA PHE A 150 12.14 -0.70 10.42
C PHE A 150 13.13 -1.51 11.26
N THR A 151 12.95 -1.50 12.58
CA THR A 151 13.76 -2.35 13.47
C THR A 151 13.51 -3.84 13.17
N PRO A 152 14.47 -4.74 13.42
CA PRO A 152 14.27 -6.19 13.22
C PRO A 152 13.05 -6.74 13.97
N GLU A 153 12.75 -6.20 15.15
CA GLU A 153 11.57 -6.55 15.94
C GLU A 153 10.28 -6.12 15.24
N ARG A 154 10.20 -4.87 14.76
CA ARG A 154 9.05 -4.40 14.00
C ARG A 154 8.88 -5.19 12.71
N LEU A 155 9.95 -5.41 11.96
CA LEU A 155 9.92 -6.27 10.77
C LEU A 155 9.44 -7.70 11.07
N ARG A 156 9.68 -8.24 12.27
CA ARG A 156 9.12 -9.53 12.70
C ARG A 156 7.62 -9.45 12.98
N LEU A 157 7.16 -8.40 13.67
CA LEU A 157 5.72 -8.20 13.92
C LEU A 157 4.93 -8.08 12.60
N LEU A 158 5.51 -7.42 11.61
CA LEU A 158 4.95 -7.29 10.27
C LEU A 158 4.95 -8.62 9.47
N ARG A 159 5.70 -9.63 9.91
CA ARG A 159 5.69 -10.98 9.29
C ARG A 159 4.47 -11.80 9.71
N HIS A 160 3.68 -11.39 10.70
CA HIS A 160 2.48 -12.12 11.15
C HIS A 160 1.26 -11.90 10.25
N GLY A 161 1.42 -12.34 9.02
CA GLY A 161 0.32 -12.67 8.13
C GLY A 161 -0.34 -11.45 7.49
N ASN A 162 0.37 -10.66 6.69
CA ASN A 162 -0.18 -9.86 5.58
C ASN A 162 0.93 -9.58 4.54
N PHE A 163 0.59 -9.32 3.26
CA PHE A 163 1.58 -8.95 2.23
C PHE A 163 1.88 -7.44 2.17
N PHE A 164 1.77 -6.74 3.30
CA PHE A 164 2.17 -5.33 3.43
C PHE A 164 3.64 -5.13 3.10
N ASP A 165 3.99 -3.91 2.70
CA ASP A 165 5.41 -3.52 2.59
C ASP A 165 6.00 -3.22 3.98
N ALA A 166 5.15 -2.73 4.88
CA ALA A 166 5.52 -2.31 6.21
C ALA A 166 4.35 -2.56 7.16
N TYR A 167 3.54 -1.55 7.43
CA TYR A 167 2.48 -1.56 8.45
C TYR A 167 1.09 -1.79 7.86
N SER A 168 0.11 -2.02 8.74
CA SER A 168 -1.24 -2.42 8.38
C SER A 168 -2.13 -1.30 7.86
N ILE A 169 -1.77 -0.04 8.12
CA ILE A 169 -2.47 1.12 7.59
C ILE A 169 -1.46 2.07 6.93
N HIS A 170 -1.75 2.45 5.69
CA HIS A 170 -1.15 3.61 5.03
C HIS A 170 -2.17 4.74 4.97
N LEU A 171 -1.83 5.90 5.52
CA LEU A 171 -2.65 7.11 5.49
C LEU A 171 -1.89 8.22 4.78
N ILE A 172 -2.56 8.98 3.93
CA ILE A 172 -2.01 10.21 3.33
C ILE A 172 -3.06 11.32 3.40
N THR A 173 -2.63 12.57 3.46
CA THR A 173 -3.59 13.69 3.37
C THR A 173 -3.71 14.19 1.93
N ARG A 174 -4.91 14.63 1.54
CA ARG A 174 -5.09 15.33 0.26
C ARG A 174 -4.33 16.67 0.25
N THR A 175 -4.12 17.27 1.41
CA THR A 175 -3.23 18.44 1.59
C THR A 175 -1.82 18.13 1.07
N THR A 176 -1.20 17.02 1.47
CA THR A 176 0.11 16.59 0.96
C THR A 176 0.12 16.51 -0.56
N LEU A 177 -0.88 15.87 -1.17
CA LEU A 177 -0.99 15.74 -2.62
C LEU A 177 -1.15 17.11 -3.31
N ARG A 178 -1.98 18.00 -2.77
CA ARG A 178 -2.17 19.37 -3.26
C ARG A 178 -0.92 20.22 -3.12
N THR A 179 -0.14 20.05 -2.04
CA THR A 179 1.16 20.71 -1.86
C THR A 179 2.16 20.25 -2.91
N LEU A 180 2.29 18.94 -3.12
CA LEU A 180 3.21 18.37 -4.11
C LEU A 180 2.81 18.76 -5.55
N SER A 181 1.51 18.79 -5.84
CA SER A 181 0.98 19.27 -7.13
C SER A 181 1.32 20.73 -7.40
N ARG A 182 1.30 21.61 -6.39
CA ARG A 182 1.73 23.01 -6.54
C ARG A 182 3.24 23.14 -6.80
N LEU A 183 4.05 22.25 -6.21
CA LEU A 183 5.52 22.27 -6.35
C LEU A 183 6.02 21.64 -7.64
N ALA A 184 5.25 20.70 -8.22
CA ALA A 184 5.57 20.02 -9.48
C ALA A 184 4.29 19.82 -10.31
N PRO A 185 3.73 20.91 -10.88
CA PRO A 185 2.46 20.90 -11.61
C PRO A 185 2.50 20.11 -12.93
N GLU A 186 3.70 19.80 -13.42
CA GLU A 186 3.90 18.98 -14.61
C GLU A 186 3.71 17.47 -14.37
N SER A 187 3.65 17.05 -13.10
CA SER A 187 3.45 15.67 -12.69
C SER A 187 2.01 15.43 -12.24
N ASP A 188 1.53 14.20 -12.44
CA ASP A 188 0.19 13.80 -12.00
C ASP A 188 0.25 13.21 -10.58
N TRP A 189 -0.29 13.93 -9.60
CA TRP A 189 -0.28 13.58 -8.17
C TRP A 189 -1.54 12.85 -7.71
N ASP A 190 -2.25 12.18 -8.63
CA ASP A 190 -3.42 11.35 -8.34
C ASP A 190 -3.18 10.37 -7.17
N GLU A 191 -4.12 10.35 -6.23
CA GLU A 191 -4.06 9.51 -5.01
C GLU A 191 -3.88 8.01 -5.30
N ARG A 192 -4.34 7.52 -6.46
CA ARG A 192 -4.23 6.11 -6.89
C ARG A 192 -2.78 5.64 -6.91
N ARG A 193 -1.83 6.52 -7.25
CA ARG A 193 -0.38 6.23 -7.23
C ARG A 193 0.13 5.85 -5.85
N PHE A 194 -0.49 6.39 -4.79
CA PHE A 194 0.00 6.27 -3.42
C PHE A 194 -0.55 5.05 -2.69
N ARG A 195 -1.66 4.50 -3.17
CA ARG A 195 -2.29 3.29 -2.64
C ARG A 195 -2.54 3.37 -1.13
N ALA A 196 -3.04 4.52 -0.67
CA ALA A 196 -3.43 4.73 0.72
C ALA A 196 -4.70 3.97 1.05
N ASN A 197 -4.77 3.47 2.28
CA ASN A 197 -6.00 2.91 2.84
C ASN A 197 -6.91 4.04 3.31
N LEU A 198 -6.33 5.08 3.91
CA LEU A 198 -7.05 6.23 4.45
C LEU A 198 -6.57 7.50 3.75
N LEU A 199 -7.48 8.21 3.07
CA LEU A 199 -7.20 9.54 2.53
C LEU A 199 -7.90 10.58 3.40
N VAL A 200 -7.14 11.47 4.02
CA VAL A 200 -7.67 12.49 4.96
C VAL A 200 -7.65 13.87 4.31
N GLU A 201 -8.76 14.60 4.40
CA GLU A 201 -8.73 16.05 4.17
C GLU A 201 -8.32 16.72 5.48
N SER A 202 -7.18 17.41 5.48
CA SER A 202 -6.66 18.11 6.65
C SER A 202 -6.87 19.60 6.52
N ASP A 203 -7.12 20.26 7.64
CA ASP A 203 -7.30 21.72 7.70
C ASP A 203 -5.95 22.48 7.62
N ASP A 204 -4.84 21.77 7.86
CA ASP A 204 -3.48 22.32 7.82
C ASP A 204 -2.90 22.34 6.39
N ASP A 205 -1.79 23.07 6.22
CA ASP A 205 -1.01 23.15 4.98
C ASP A 205 0.24 22.26 5.00
N GLY A 206 0.86 22.07 3.83
CA GLY A 206 2.13 21.35 3.71
C GLY A 206 1.95 19.83 3.76
N TYR A 207 2.54 19.19 4.77
CA TYR A 207 2.59 17.73 4.96
C TYR A 207 2.09 17.33 6.36
N PRO A 208 0.84 17.67 6.72
CA PRO A 208 0.39 17.68 8.11
C PRO A 208 0.49 16.31 8.80
N GLU A 209 0.30 15.21 8.06
CA GLU A 209 0.38 13.87 8.63
C GLU A 209 1.75 13.51 9.19
N LEU A 210 2.83 14.14 8.73
CA LEU A 210 4.17 13.88 9.22
C LEU A 210 4.35 14.37 10.67
N ALA A 211 3.63 15.40 11.08
CA ALA A 211 3.62 15.89 12.46
C ALA A 211 2.91 14.94 13.44
N TRP A 212 2.20 13.94 12.92
CA TRP A 212 1.49 12.95 13.74
C TRP A 212 2.36 11.74 14.08
N VAL A 213 3.57 11.62 13.51
CA VAL A 213 4.49 10.51 13.80
C VAL A 213 4.80 10.43 15.30
N GLY A 214 4.66 9.23 15.86
CA GLY A 214 4.80 8.97 17.29
C GLY A 214 3.55 9.27 18.13
N ARG A 215 2.47 9.77 17.50
CA ARG A 215 1.20 10.06 18.17
C ARG A 215 0.14 9.01 17.81
N ARG A 216 -0.97 9.03 18.54
CA ARG A 216 -2.15 8.21 18.24
C ARG A 216 -3.23 9.05 17.57
N LEU A 217 -3.92 8.46 16.61
CA LEU A 217 -5.06 9.06 15.92
C LEU A 217 -6.31 8.25 16.21
N ARG A 218 -7.37 8.91 16.64
CA ARG A 218 -8.73 8.36 16.58
C ARG A 218 -9.30 8.64 15.20
N VAL A 219 -9.80 7.60 14.54
CA VAL A 219 -10.52 7.67 13.28
C VAL A 219 -11.81 6.89 13.47
N GLY A 220 -12.96 7.56 13.40
CA GLY A 220 -14.23 6.92 13.78
C GLY A 220 -14.17 6.40 15.21
N THR A 221 -14.39 5.09 15.40
CA THR A 221 -14.23 4.44 16.71
C THR A 221 -12.92 3.68 16.87
N ALA A 222 -12.05 3.65 15.85
CA ALA A 222 -10.77 2.96 15.89
C ALA A 222 -9.66 3.88 16.42
N LEU A 223 -8.64 3.28 17.04
CA LEU A 223 -7.42 3.98 17.45
C LEU A 223 -6.22 3.40 16.69
N ILE A 224 -5.45 4.27 16.04
CA ILE A 224 -4.22 3.91 15.34
C ILE A 224 -3.02 4.64 15.94
N GLU A 225 -1.88 3.98 16.01
CA GLU A 225 -0.59 4.58 16.37
C GLU A 225 0.21 4.87 15.11
N VAL A 226 0.61 6.12 14.92
CA VAL A 226 1.42 6.54 13.77
C VAL A 226 2.87 6.23 14.04
N VAL A 227 3.45 5.39 13.19
CA VAL A 227 4.76 4.80 13.45
C VAL A 227 5.89 5.57 12.79
N MET A 228 5.72 5.94 11.52
CA MET A 228 6.72 6.65 10.73
C MET A 228 6.09 7.27 9.48
N GLY A 229 6.79 8.21 8.85
CA GLY A 229 6.48 8.61 7.47
C GLY A 229 6.60 7.42 6.52
N CYS A 230 5.73 7.33 5.52
CA CYS A 230 5.74 6.26 4.52
C CYS A 230 6.80 6.52 3.43
N PRO A 231 7.90 5.75 3.37
CA PRO A 231 8.88 5.89 2.31
C PRO A 231 8.27 5.41 0.99
N ARG A 232 8.39 6.23 -0.04
CA ARG A 232 7.93 5.95 -1.38
C ARG A 232 9.08 5.40 -2.21
N CYS A 233 8.72 4.62 -3.22
CA CYS A 233 9.65 3.98 -4.14
C CYS A 233 9.10 4.09 -5.56
N VAL A 234 9.77 3.49 -6.55
CA VAL A 234 9.36 3.55 -7.96
C VAL A 234 7.90 3.17 -8.23
N MET A 235 7.25 2.44 -7.32
CA MET A 235 5.81 2.13 -7.40
C MET A 235 4.92 3.35 -7.69
N VAL A 236 5.23 4.52 -7.11
CA VAL A 236 4.42 5.73 -7.35
C VAL A 236 4.62 6.32 -8.75
N THR A 237 5.68 5.91 -9.44
CA THR A 237 6.01 6.38 -10.80
C THR A 237 5.43 5.50 -11.89
N LEU A 238 4.97 4.30 -11.55
CA LEU A 238 4.48 3.33 -12.53
C LEU A 238 3.15 3.81 -13.15
N PRO A 239 2.86 3.39 -14.40
CA PRO A 239 1.56 3.64 -15.00
C PRO A 239 0.45 2.87 -14.26
N GLU A 240 -0.76 3.44 -14.22
CA GLU A 240 -1.97 2.83 -13.67
C GLU A 240 -3.18 3.43 -14.39
N ASP A 241 -3.94 2.60 -15.12
CA ASP A 241 -5.05 3.03 -15.98
C ASP A 241 -4.65 4.14 -16.98
N ASP A 242 -5.24 5.32 -16.84
CA ASP A 242 -4.99 6.55 -17.60
C ASP A 242 -3.75 7.33 -17.11
N LEU A 243 -3.15 6.93 -15.98
CA LEU A 243 -1.97 7.58 -15.43
C LEU A 243 -0.70 7.08 -16.14
N PRO A 244 0.08 7.95 -16.80
CA PRO A 244 1.32 7.55 -17.45
C PRO A 244 2.44 7.29 -16.43
N GLN A 245 3.52 6.67 -16.89
CA GLN A 245 4.75 6.57 -16.10
C GLN A 245 5.34 7.96 -15.86
N ASP A 246 5.69 8.27 -14.61
CA ASP A 246 6.24 9.57 -14.25
C ASP A 246 7.31 9.49 -13.15
N HIS A 247 8.58 9.53 -13.54
CA HIS A 247 9.71 9.53 -12.60
C HIS A 247 9.92 10.86 -11.87
N ARG A 248 9.32 11.96 -12.34
CA ARG A 248 9.46 13.28 -11.70
C ARG A 248 8.79 13.31 -10.32
N ILE A 249 7.79 12.45 -10.11
CA ILE A 249 7.16 12.23 -8.80
C ILE A 249 8.23 11.85 -7.77
N MET A 250 9.03 10.81 -8.03
CA MET A 250 10.09 10.41 -7.08
C MET A 250 11.14 11.52 -6.92
N ARG A 251 11.55 12.18 -8.02
CA ARG A 251 12.51 13.30 -7.94
C ARG A 251 12.01 14.43 -7.03
N THR A 252 10.72 14.75 -7.11
CA THR A 252 10.09 15.74 -6.23
C THR A 252 10.04 15.25 -4.79
N LEU A 253 9.63 14.01 -4.54
CA LEU A 253 9.61 13.44 -3.19
C LEU A 253 11.01 13.36 -2.55
N VAL A 254 12.05 13.04 -3.32
CA VAL A 254 13.44 13.06 -2.83
C VAL A 254 13.80 14.47 -2.34
N ARG A 255 13.51 15.49 -3.15
CA ARG A 255 13.87 16.88 -2.90
C ARG A 255 13.07 17.50 -1.75
N GLU A 256 11.76 17.29 -1.73
CA GLU A 256 10.85 18.01 -0.84
C GLU A 256 10.65 17.30 0.50
N THR A 257 10.65 15.96 0.50
CA THR A 257 10.19 15.16 1.65
C THR A 257 11.10 13.98 1.97
N ARG A 258 12.32 13.94 1.41
CA ARG A 258 13.28 12.84 1.60
C ARG A 258 12.67 11.46 1.32
N HIS A 259 11.96 11.34 0.21
CA HIS A 259 11.27 10.13 -0.25
C HIS A 259 9.94 9.82 0.47
N THR A 260 9.46 10.67 1.37
CA THR A 260 8.28 10.36 2.17
C THR A 260 6.99 10.98 1.60
N ALA A 261 5.90 10.23 1.56
CA ALA A 261 4.56 10.80 1.37
C ALA A 261 3.53 9.92 2.07
N GLY A 262 2.73 10.52 2.94
CA GLY A 262 1.87 9.79 3.86
C GLY A 262 2.63 9.22 5.06
N ILE A 263 1.92 8.45 5.88
CA ILE A 263 2.40 7.79 7.10
C ILE A 263 2.00 6.32 7.11
N TYR A 264 2.78 5.55 7.86
CA TYR A 264 2.43 4.21 8.25
C TYR A 264 1.94 4.18 9.70
N ALA A 265 0.87 3.42 9.94
CA ALA A 265 0.27 3.26 11.25
C ALA A 265 -0.11 1.81 11.54
N SER A 266 -0.20 1.49 12.82
CA SER A 266 -0.73 0.23 13.34
C SER A 266 -2.04 0.48 14.06
N VAL A 267 -3.00 -0.44 13.94
CA VAL A 267 -4.24 -0.39 14.73
C VAL A 267 -3.93 -0.87 16.15
N VAL A 268 -4.25 -0.05 17.15
CA VAL A 268 -4.02 -0.36 18.57
C VAL A 268 -5.33 -0.61 19.33
N GLU A 269 -6.46 -0.06 18.85
CA GLU A 269 -7.81 -0.43 19.29
C GLU A 269 -8.69 -0.63 18.05
N GLU A 270 -9.36 -1.77 17.99
CA GLU A 270 -10.25 -2.13 16.88
C GLU A 270 -11.48 -1.22 16.86
N GLY A 271 -12.01 -0.92 15.67
CA GLY A 271 -13.17 -0.06 15.54
C GLY A 271 -13.67 0.10 14.12
N GLY A 272 -14.85 0.70 13.98
CA GLY A 272 -15.43 1.04 12.68
C GLY A 272 -14.93 2.40 12.21
N VAL A 273 -14.66 2.50 10.91
CA VAL A 273 -14.39 3.75 10.21
C VAL A 273 -15.33 3.89 9.02
N ARG A 274 -15.74 5.11 8.71
CA ARG A 274 -16.52 5.47 7.53
C ARG A 274 -16.04 6.79 6.93
N GLU A 275 -16.27 6.98 5.64
CA GLU A 275 -16.07 8.29 5.03
C GLU A 275 -16.88 9.36 5.79
N GLY A 276 -16.26 10.52 6.01
CA GLY A 276 -16.81 11.61 6.82
C GLY A 276 -16.46 11.56 8.31
N ASP A 277 -15.86 10.47 8.81
CA ASP A 277 -15.44 10.41 10.21
C ASP A 277 -14.37 11.46 10.53
N PRO A 278 -14.44 12.11 11.71
CA PRO A 278 -13.38 13.00 12.15
C PRO A 278 -12.09 12.22 12.40
N VAL A 279 -10.96 12.85 12.10
CA VAL A 279 -9.63 12.37 12.48
C VAL A 279 -9.10 13.26 13.58
N GLU A 280 -8.78 12.66 14.72
CA GLU A 280 -8.35 13.38 15.91
C GLU A 280 -7.00 12.86 16.40
N VAL A 281 -6.03 13.75 16.58
CA VAL A 281 -4.78 13.39 17.25
C VAL A 281 -5.00 13.40 18.75
N LEU A 282 -4.51 12.38 19.43
CA LEU A 282 -4.48 12.27 20.87
C LEU A 282 -3.10 12.70 21.39
N ASP A 283 -3.11 13.34 22.56
CA ASP A 283 -1.89 13.72 23.27
C ASP A 283 -1.24 12.51 23.93
#